data_AF-A0A3P6DY83-F1
#
_entry.id   AF-A0A3P6DY83-F1
#
_cell.length_a   1.000
_cell.length_b   1.000
_cell.length_c   1.000
_cell.angle_alpha   90.00
_cell.angle_beta   90.00
_cell.angle_gamma   90.00
#
_symmetry.space_group_name_H-M   'P 1'
#
loop_
_entity.id
_entity.type
_entity.pdbx_description
1 polymer ?
#
loop_
_entity_poly.entity_id
_entity_poly.type
_entity_poly.pdbx_seq_one_letter_code
_entity_poly.pdbx_strand_id
1 'polypeptide(L)'
;VRGTPEDSYYNLSRWLYKITETNPGSLTYQHVDAAGKFKYAFVAFGPSIRGFSLMRRVIAVDGTFLKGKFNGTLLAACAQDGNYHLYPLAFAVVDAENGASWKWFF
;
A
#
# COMPACT_ATOMS: atom_id res chain seq x y z
N VAL A 1 -12.48 -14.55 -6.47
CA VAL A 1 -12.05 -13.41 -7.31
C VAL A 1 -12.19 -13.82 -8.76
N ARG A 2 -12.89 -13.05 -9.60
CA ARG A 2 -12.98 -13.29 -11.06
C ARG A 2 -11.95 -12.41 -11.75
N GLY A 3 -11.24 -12.95 -12.75
CA GLY A 3 -10.18 -12.26 -13.48
C GLY A 3 -8.82 -12.94 -13.34
N THR A 4 -7.93 -12.64 -14.27
CA THR A 4 -6.54 -13.12 -14.27
C THR A 4 -5.68 -12.24 -13.36
N PRO A 5 -4.49 -12.72 -12.93
CA PRO A 5 -3.51 -11.86 -12.27
C PRO A 5 -3.20 -10.58 -13.08
N GLU A 6 -3.14 -10.68 -14.40
CA GLU A 6 -2.91 -9.57 -15.33
C GLU A 6 -4.01 -8.51 -15.21
N ASP A 7 -5.28 -8.95 -15.19
CA ASP A 7 -6.42 -8.05 -15.02
C ASP A 7 -6.34 -7.29 -13.70
N SER A 8 -5.81 -7.91 -12.64
CA SER A 8 -5.68 -7.28 -11.33
C SER A 8 -4.69 -6.11 -11.37
N TYR A 9 -3.53 -6.30 -12.00
CA TYR A 9 -2.52 -5.25 -12.15
C TYR A 9 -2.94 -4.18 -13.17
N TYR A 10 -3.69 -4.54 -14.21
CA TYR A 10 -4.27 -3.58 -15.15
C TYR A 10 -5.30 -2.67 -14.47
N ASN A 11 -6.15 -3.24 -13.62
CA ASN A 11 -7.19 -2.48 -12.91
C ASN A 11 -6.66 -1.70 -11.70
N LEU A 12 -5.45 -1.99 -11.23
CA LEU A 12 -4.87 -1.37 -10.04
C LEU A 12 -4.80 0.15 -10.17
N SER A 13 -4.32 0.67 -11.31
CA SER A 13 -4.25 2.12 -11.57
C SER A 13 -5.62 2.78 -11.45
N ARG A 14 -6.65 2.13 -12.02
CA ARG A 14 -8.04 2.61 -11.96
C ARG A 14 -8.59 2.58 -10.54
N TRP A 15 -8.25 1.54 -9.77
CA TRP A 15 -8.65 1.41 -8.38
C TRP A 15 -8.01 2.48 -7.50
N LEU A 16 -6.70 2.72 -7.63
CA LEU A 16 -5.98 3.78 -6.93
C LEU A 16 -6.58 5.16 -7.25
N TYR A 17 -6.82 5.44 -8.53
CA TYR A 17 -7.50 6.66 -8.95
C TYR A 17 -8.88 6.80 -8.28
N LYS A 18 -9.69 5.73 -8.27
CA LYS A 18 -11.01 5.76 -7.62
C LYS A 18 -10.95 5.98 -6.11
N ILE A 19 -9.91 5.51 -5.43
CA ILE A 19 -9.70 5.81 -4.01
C ILE A 19 -9.53 7.31 -3.80
N THR A 20 -8.70 7.96 -4.62
CA THR A 20 -8.48 9.41 -4.48
C THR A 20 -9.75 10.22 -4.73
N GLU A 21 -10.60 9.79 -5.68
CA GLU A 21 -11.89 10.43 -5.94
C GLU A 21 -12.91 10.23 -4.81
N THR A 22 -12.97 9.03 -4.24
CA THR A 22 -14.06 8.63 -3.33
C THR A 22 -13.70 8.78 -1.84
N ASN A 23 -12.41 8.87 -1.50
CA ASN A 23 -11.93 8.99 -0.14
C ASN A 23 -11.03 10.23 -0.01
N PRO A 24 -11.61 11.44 0.18
CA PRO A 24 -10.87 12.67 0.27
C PRO A 24 -9.74 12.66 1.30
N GLY A 25 -8.56 13.12 0.87
CA GLY A 25 -7.32 13.12 1.65
C GLY A 25 -6.54 11.81 1.59
N SER A 26 -6.98 10.82 0.81
CA SER A 26 -6.17 9.61 0.56
C SER A 26 -5.00 9.93 -0.37
N LEU A 27 -3.86 9.29 -0.10
CA LEU A 27 -2.67 9.34 -0.93
C LEU A 27 -2.52 8.01 -1.64
N THR A 28 -2.30 8.07 -2.96
CA THR A 28 -1.97 6.89 -3.76
C THR A 28 -0.76 7.21 -4.62
N TYR A 29 0.11 6.23 -4.80
CA TYR A 29 1.24 6.33 -5.72
C TYR A 29 1.35 5.04 -6.51
N GLN A 30 1.73 5.18 -7.77
CA GLN A 30 2.05 4.06 -8.63
C GLN A 30 3.37 4.34 -9.34
N HIS A 31 4.25 3.35 -9.32
CA HIS A 31 5.50 3.37 -10.04
C HIS A 31 5.49 2.29 -11.11
N VAL A 32 5.88 2.67 -12.31
CA VAL A 32 6.09 1.77 -13.43
C VAL A 32 7.58 1.73 -13.77
N ASP A 33 8.04 0.59 -14.29
CA ASP A 33 9.40 0.45 -14.76
C ASP A 33 9.63 1.17 -16.11
N ALA A 34 10.85 1.09 -16.63
CA ALA A 34 11.21 1.70 -17.91
C ALA A 34 10.44 1.11 -19.12
N ALA A 35 9.86 -0.08 -18.98
CA ALA A 35 9.02 -0.71 -20.00
C ALA A 35 7.52 -0.38 -19.82
N GLY A 36 7.18 0.50 -18.87
CA GLY A 36 5.80 0.88 -18.57
C GLY A 36 5.02 -0.19 -17.82
N LYS A 37 5.69 -1.22 -17.28
CA LYS A 37 5.04 -2.28 -16.50
C LYS A 37 4.92 -1.86 -15.05
N PHE A 38 3.87 -2.35 -14.39
CA PHE A 38 3.70 -2.17 -12.96
C PHE A 38 4.95 -2.60 -12.20
N LYS A 39 5.43 -1.73 -11.31
CA LYS A 39 6.51 -2.04 -10.39
C LYS A 39 6.03 -1.94 -8.95
N TYR A 40 5.62 -0.74 -8.50
CA TYR A 40 5.17 -0.51 -7.12
C TYR A 40 3.81 0.21 -7.06
N ALA A 41 3.04 -0.04 -6.01
CA ALA A 41 1.86 0.75 -5.66
C ALA A 41 1.85 1.04 -4.17
N PHE A 42 1.27 2.18 -3.80
CA PHE A 42 1.10 2.62 -2.43
C PHE A 42 -0.30 3.20 -2.26
N VAL A 43 -0.88 2.97 -1.09
CA VAL A 43 -2.11 3.62 -0.64
C VAL A 43 -2.05 3.95 0.85
N ALA A 44 -2.43 5.17 1.19
CA ALA A 44 -2.75 5.59 2.55
C ALA A 44 -4.11 6.30 2.52
N PHE A 45 -5.08 5.79 3.27
CA PHE A 45 -6.43 6.34 3.25
C PHE A 45 -6.51 7.64 4.06
N GLY A 46 -7.28 8.61 3.57
CA GLY A 46 -7.45 9.91 4.24
C GLY A 46 -7.91 9.78 5.70
N PRO A 47 -8.89 8.92 6.03
CA PRO A 47 -9.23 8.63 7.42
C PRO A 47 -8.06 8.08 8.24
N SER A 48 -7.26 7.15 7.70
CA SER A 48 -6.06 6.60 8.37
C SER A 48 -5.03 7.70 8.67
N ILE A 49 -4.76 8.57 7.70
CA ILE A 49 -3.82 9.68 7.86
C ILE A 49 -4.28 10.63 8.97
N ARG A 50 -5.56 11.02 8.98
CA ARG A 50 -6.13 11.89 10.01
C ARG A 50 -6.14 11.22 11.39
N GLY A 51 -6.53 9.96 11.44
CA GLY A 51 -6.64 9.19 12.68
C GLY A 51 -5.29 8.95 13.38
N PHE A 52 -4.18 8.95 12.63
CA PHE A 52 -2.85 8.83 13.22
C PHE A 52 -2.55 9.87 14.30
N SER A 53 -3.12 11.08 14.18
CA SER A 53 -2.98 12.13 15.20
C SER A 53 -3.49 11.74 16.60
N LEU A 54 -4.37 10.75 16.67
CA LEU A 54 -4.95 10.21 17.90
C LEU A 54 -4.26 8.92 18.37
N MET A 55 -3.32 8.38 17.58
CA MET A 55 -2.62 7.14 17.88
C MET A 55 -1.36 7.41 18.72
N ARG A 56 -0.78 6.35 19.29
CA ARG A 56 0.56 6.39 19.86
C ARG A 56 1.56 6.73 18.75
N ARG A 57 2.61 7.49 19.10
CA ARG A 57 3.69 7.90 18.18
C ARG A 57 4.68 6.77 17.91
N VAL A 58 4.16 5.62 17.51
CA VAL A 58 4.92 4.44 17.12
C VAL A 58 4.29 3.90 15.83
N ILE A 59 5.14 3.59 14.87
CA ILE A 59 4.74 2.97 13.60
C ILE A 59 5.50 1.67 13.49
N ALA A 60 4.77 0.57 13.34
CA ALA A 60 5.31 -0.72 12.97
C ALA A 60 5.08 -0.94 11.47
N VAL A 61 6.08 -1.44 10.78
CA VAL A 61 5.99 -1.80 9.36
C VAL A 61 6.52 -3.21 9.19
N ASP A 62 5.77 -4.03 8.48
CA ASP A 62 6.13 -5.42 8.18
C ASP A 62 5.71 -5.79 6.76
N GLY A 63 6.34 -6.84 6.23
CA GLY A 63 6.11 -7.37 4.89
C GLY A 63 5.58 -8.79 4.89
N THR A 64 4.68 -9.11 3.97
CA THR A 64 4.27 -10.50 3.70
C THR A 64 4.31 -10.83 2.21
N PHE A 65 4.73 -12.05 1.88
CA PHE A 65 4.86 -12.47 0.48
C PHE A 65 3.49 -12.67 -0.17
N LEU A 66 3.29 -12.03 -1.32
CA LEU A 66 2.12 -12.24 -2.15
C LEU A 66 2.21 -13.59 -2.87
N LYS A 67 1.15 -14.39 -2.77
CA LYS A 67 1.01 -15.64 -3.53
C LYS A 67 0.31 -15.33 -4.85
N GLY A 68 0.99 -15.55 -5.97
CA GLY A 68 0.41 -15.37 -7.30
C GLY A 68 1.46 -15.43 -8.40
N LYS A 69 1.01 -15.27 -9.66
CA LYS A 69 1.87 -15.35 -10.84
C LYS A 69 3.05 -14.37 -10.81
N PHE A 70 2.84 -13.19 -10.24
CA PHE A 70 3.79 -12.08 -10.30
C PHE A 70 4.64 -11.92 -9.02
N ASN A 71 4.49 -12.82 -8.04
CA ASN A 71 5.11 -12.72 -6.72
C ASN A 71 4.95 -11.29 -6.13
N GLY A 72 5.88 -10.88 -5.26
CA GLY A 72 5.87 -9.58 -4.62
C GLY A 72 5.73 -9.64 -3.10
N THR A 73 5.84 -8.50 -2.47
CA THR A 73 5.65 -8.31 -1.03
C THR A 73 4.60 -7.24 -0.80
N LEU A 74 3.62 -7.53 0.05
CA LEU A 74 2.71 -6.53 0.61
C LEU A 74 3.34 -5.98 1.89
N LEU A 75 3.72 -4.71 1.85
CA LEU A 75 4.13 -3.96 3.04
C LEU A 75 2.90 -3.33 3.69
N ALA A 76 2.82 -3.38 5.01
CA ALA A 76 1.77 -2.74 5.79
C ALA A 76 2.38 -1.92 6.92
N ALA A 77 2.01 -0.64 7.00
CA ALA A 77 2.33 0.22 8.13
C ALA A 77 1.12 0.36 9.05
N CYS A 78 1.33 0.19 10.34
CA CYS A 78 0.30 0.32 11.38
C CYS A 78 0.83 1.19 12.53
N ALA A 79 -0.06 1.99 13.10
CA ALA A 79 0.13 2.58 14.43
C ALA A 79 -0.54 1.71 15.49
N GLN A 80 -0.44 2.15 16.75
CA GLN A 80 -1.14 1.52 17.86
C GLN A 80 -1.99 2.55 18.61
N ASP A 81 -3.23 2.19 18.95
CA ASP A 81 -4.10 3.06 19.75
C ASP A 81 -3.75 3.03 21.26
N GLY A 82 -4.48 3.80 22.07
CA GLY A 82 -4.32 3.82 23.52
C GLY A 82 -4.56 2.45 24.19
N ASN A 83 -5.33 1.57 23.54
CA ASN A 83 -5.77 0.26 24.01
C ASN A 83 -5.01 -0.91 23.37
N TYR A 84 -3.85 -0.66 22.75
CA TYR A 84 -2.98 -1.66 22.13
C TYR A 84 -3.51 -2.29 20.83
N HIS A 85 -4.60 -1.80 20.25
CA HIS A 85 -5.06 -2.27 18.95
C HIS A 85 -4.22 -1.69 17.82
N LEU A 86 -4.02 -2.49 16.77
CA LEU A 86 -3.38 -2.05 15.54
C LEU A 86 -4.32 -1.14 14.75
N TYR A 87 -3.77 -0.02 14.30
CA TYR A 87 -4.46 0.96 13.48
C TYR A 87 -3.76 1.09 12.11
N PRO A 88 -4.38 0.60 11.02
CA PRO A 88 -3.73 0.62 9.70
C PRO A 88 -3.50 2.04 9.17
N LEU A 89 -2.27 2.31 8.73
CA LEU A 89 -1.86 3.60 8.16
C LEU A 89 -1.77 3.57 6.64
N ALA A 90 -1.00 2.62 6.11
CA ALA A 90 -0.68 2.54 4.70
C ALA A 90 -0.33 1.12 4.26
N PHE A 91 -0.46 0.88 2.96
CA PHE A 91 -0.11 -0.38 2.32
C PHE A 91 0.70 -0.12 1.05
N ALA A 92 1.63 -1.02 0.73
CA ALA A 92 2.33 -1.00 -0.55
C ALA A 92 2.52 -2.39 -1.13
N VAL A 93 2.39 -2.49 -2.45
CA VAL A 93 2.80 -3.68 -3.21
C VAL A 93 4.16 -3.38 -3.82
N VAL A 94 5.16 -4.17 -3.43
CA VAL A 94 6.54 -4.08 -3.92
C VAL A 94 7.03 -5.41 -4.50
N ASP A 95 8.16 -5.39 -5.20
CA ASP A 95 8.72 -6.58 -5.87
C ASP A 95 9.37 -7.56 -4.87
N ALA A 96 10.04 -7.04 -3.84
CA ALA A 96 10.55 -7.83 -2.72
C ALA A 96 10.82 -6.94 -1.50
N GLU A 97 11.03 -7.58 -0.34
CA GLU A 97 11.53 -6.90 0.87
C GLU A 97 13.04 -6.63 0.74
N ASN A 98 13.39 -5.53 0.08
CA ASN A 98 14.76 -5.12 -0.18
C ASN A 98 14.95 -3.63 0.10
N GLY A 99 16.21 -3.18 0.16
CA GLY A 99 16.52 -1.78 0.48
C GLY A 99 15.92 -0.75 -0.48
N ALA A 100 15.73 -1.09 -1.76
CA ALA A 100 15.10 -0.19 -2.72
C ALA A 100 13.59 -0.05 -2.47
N SER A 101 12.91 -1.16 -2.17
CA SER A 101 11.50 -1.17 -1.79
C SER A 101 11.25 -0.39 -0.50
N TRP A 102 12.08 -0.59 0.52
CA TRP A 102 12.00 0.16 1.77
C TRP A 102 12.25 1.66 1.56
N LYS A 103 13.26 2.02 0.77
CA LYS A 103 13.53 3.41 0.41
C LYS A 103 12.41 4.06 -0.39
N TRP A 104 11.66 3.28 -1.18
CA TRP A 104 10.53 3.79 -1.94
C TRP A 104 9.27 3.94 -1.06
N PHE A 105 9.13 3.12 -0.02
CA PHE A 105 7.98 3.16 0.89
C PHE A 105 7.98 4.37 1.84
N PHE A 106 9.16 4.87 2.22
CA PHE A 106 9.35 6.02 3.12
C PHE A 106 9.71 7.29 2.37
#